data_AF-A0A0G0IK08-F1
#
_entry.id   AF-A0A0G0IK08-F1
#
_cell.length_a   1.000
_cell.length_b   1.000
_cell.length_c   1.000
_cell.angle_alpha   90.00
_cell.angle_beta   90.00
_cell.angle_gamma   90.00
#
_symmetry.space_group_name_H-M   'P 1'
#
loop_
_entity.id
_entity.type
_entity.pdbx_description
1 polymer ?
#
loop_
_entity_poly.entity_id
_entity_poly.type
_entity_poly.pdbx_seq_one_letter_code
_entity_poly.pdbx_strand_id
1 'polypeptide(L)'
;MESELQENNVSKESTSVEEGRALTKRERRLLAKKKKFEERIKKGKNEEIKKWGIRTLILIAVVLGVYKLWQWMNTPQGNGNTSEILNVRSDDWVKGDSSAKVTLIEYADFECPACAQYLDILNQLGEEYKSDLRIVYRHFPLPQHTKAIDTAKAAEAAGLQGKFWEMNSLLYEKQDGWIEEGNIKERLIEYAKEIGLEEEKFIEDYNSDEIGESIKQDEADALTLRVNQTPTFFINGKKVISNNGYGDLRKAVEDALVTSN
;
A
#
# COMPACT_ATOMS: atom_id res chain seq x y z
N MET A 1 35.83 -1.24 71.91
CA MET A 1 35.18 0.08 72.00
C MET A 1 33.95 0.04 71.12
N GLU A 2 32.95 -0.74 71.51
CA GLU A 2 31.96 -0.39 72.55
C GLU A 2 31.14 0.83 72.13
N SER A 3 29.91 0.59 71.66
CA SER A 3 28.70 1.05 72.36
C SER A 3 27.47 0.76 71.50
N GLU A 4 27.02 -0.50 71.56
CA GLU A 4 25.59 -0.80 71.53
C GLU A 4 24.97 -0.16 72.78
N LEU A 5 24.16 0.89 72.61
CA LEU A 5 23.29 1.38 73.68
C LEU A 5 21.93 1.75 73.11
N GLN A 6 20.99 0.83 73.34
CA GLN A 6 19.65 1.09 73.87
C GLN A 6 18.77 2.11 73.13
N GLU A 7 18.03 1.63 72.14
CA GLU A 7 16.70 2.21 71.83
C GLU A 7 15.78 1.14 71.25
N ASN A 8 15.45 0.13 72.06
CA ASN A 8 14.43 -0.86 71.73
C ASN A 8 13.87 -1.47 73.03
N ASN A 9 13.19 -0.66 73.84
CA ASN A 9 12.40 -1.22 74.96
C ASN A 9 11.25 -0.34 75.48
N VAL A 10 10.56 0.39 74.59
CA VAL A 10 9.32 1.12 74.94
C VAL A 10 8.27 0.92 73.83
N SER A 11 7.72 -0.29 73.73
CA SER A 11 6.43 -0.53 73.05
C SER A 11 5.89 -1.96 73.20
N LYS A 12 6.58 -2.85 73.92
CA LYS A 12 6.15 -4.24 74.13
C LYS A 12 5.39 -4.50 75.43
N GLU A 13 4.97 -3.47 76.15
CA GLU A 13 4.31 -3.57 77.46
C GLU A 13 2.88 -3.00 77.46
N SER A 14 2.15 -3.14 76.35
CA SER A 14 0.70 -2.84 76.31
C SER A 14 -0.14 -3.86 75.54
N THR A 15 0.45 -4.96 75.06
CA THR A 15 -0.26 -6.01 74.34
C THR A 15 -0.33 -7.31 75.16
N SER A 16 -0.96 -7.26 76.33
CA SER A 16 -1.35 -8.48 77.05
C SER A 16 -2.55 -8.35 78.01
N VAL A 17 -3.26 -7.21 78.02
CA VAL A 17 -4.46 -7.04 78.88
C VAL A 17 -5.61 -6.40 78.11
N GLU A 18 -6.12 -7.08 77.07
CA GLU A 18 -7.46 -6.75 76.55
C GLU A 18 -8.18 -7.92 75.87
N GLU A 19 -7.80 -9.16 76.15
CA GLU A 19 -8.67 -10.32 75.87
C GLU A 19 -9.59 -10.56 77.08
N GLY A 20 -10.79 -9.99 77.03
CA GLY A 20 -11.89 -10.40 77.91
C GLY A 20 -12.74 -9.29 78.55
N ARG A 21 -12.48 -8.00 78.30
CA ARG A 21 -13.40 -6.95 78.79
C ARG A 21 -14.67 -6.94 77.94
N ALA A 22 -15.81 -7.27 78.55
CA ALA A 22 -17.10 -7.21 77.88
C ALA A 22 -17.40 -5.75 77.46
N LEU A 23 -17.43 -5.51 76.13
CA LEU A 23 -17.70 -4.20 75.54
C LEU A 23 -18.95 -3.56 76.15
N THR A 24 -18.86 -2.27 76.49
CA THR A 24 -20.01 -1.50 76.99
C THR A 24 -21.07 -1.35 75.90
N LYS A 25 -22.33 -1.11 76.28
CA LYS A 25 -23.45 -0.93 75.34
C LYS A 25 -23.19 0.18 74.31
N ARG A 26 -22.43 1.22 74.70
CA ARG A 26 -22.04 2.34 73.83
C ARG A 26 -20.99 1.93 72.80
N GLU A 27 -19.96 1.20 73.21
CA GLU A 27 -18.91 0.71 72.31
C GLU A 27 -19.41 -0.33 71.32
N ARG A 28 -20.29 -1.26 71.74
CA ARG A 28 -20.94 -2.21 70.81
C ARG A 28 -21.74 -1.49 69.74
N ARG A 29 -22.43 -0.40 70.09
CA ARG A 29 -23.18 0.44 69.13
C ARG A 29 -22.24 1.17 68.17
N LEU A 30 -21.10 1.68 68.65
CA LEU A 30 -20.11 2.35 67.82
C LEU A 30 -19.42 1.37 66.86
N LEU A 31 -19.04 0.18 67.34
CA LEU A 31 -18.46 -0.88 66.52
C LEU A 31 -19.45 -1.37 65.46
N ALA A 32 -20.73 -1.55 65.81
CA ALA A 32 -21.76 -1.90 64.85
C ALA A 32 -21.99 -0.80 63.80
N LYS A 33 -21.92 0.49 64.19
CA LYS A 33 -21.98 1.61 63.24
C LYS A 33 -20.75 1.64 62.32
N LYS A 34 -19.55 1.39 62.86
CA LYS A 34 -18.30 1.35 62.10
C LYS A 34 -18.29 0.20 61.09
N LYS A 35 -18.66 -1.01 61.51
CA LYS A 35 -18.80 -2.17 60.62
C LYS A 35 -19.82 -1.93 59.50
N LYS A 36 -21.00 -1.39 59.81
CA LYS A 36 -22.00 -1.03 58.79
C LYS A 36 -21.51 0.05 57.82
N PHE A 37 -20.69 0.98 58.29
CA PHE A 37 -20.08 2.01 57.44
C PHE A 37 -19.01 1.43 56.51
N GLU A 38 -18.14 0.58 57.04
CA GLU A 38 -17.11 -0.15 56.27
C GLU A 38 -17.75 -1.08 55.21
N GLU A 39 -18.82 -1.79 55.56
CA GLU A 39 -19.59 -2.61 54.62
C GLU A 39 -20.21 -1.78 53.50
N ARG A 40 -20.75 -0.59 53.80
CA ARG A 40 -21.30 0.34 52.79
C ARG A 40 -20.21 0.85 51.85
N ILE A 41 -19.04 1.21 52.36
CA ILE A 41 -17.89 1.64 51.54
C ILE A 41 -17.40 0.48 50.66
N LYS A 42 -17.27 -0.73 51.22
CA LYS A 42 -16.83 -1.92 50.48
C LYS A 42 -17.81 -2.27 49.37
N LYS A 43 -19.12 -2.19 49.64
CA LYS A 43 -20.18 -2.42 48.64
C LYS A 43 -20.16 -1.36 47.53
N GLY A 44 -20.00 -0.07 47.88
CA GLY A 44 -19.89 1.02 46.90
C GLY A 44 -18.67 0.87 45.98
N LYS A 45 -17.50 0.55 46.53
CA LYS A 45 -16.29 0.28 45.73
C LYS A 45 -16.47 -0.92 44.80
N ASN A 46 -17.11 -1.99 45.24
CA ASN A 46 -17.31 -3.19 44.41
C ASN A 46 -18.28 -2.94 43.23
N GLU A 47 -19.33 -2.13 43.44
CA GLU A 47 -20.23 -1.75 42.35
C GLU A 47 -19.57 -0.82 41.34
N GLU A 48 -18.71 0.11 41.78
CA GLU A 48 -17.94 0.96 40.87
C GLU A 48 -16.87 0.17 40.07
N ILE A 49 -16.20 -0.80 40.71
CA ILE A 49 -15.24 -1.69 40.02
C ILE A 49 -15.94 -2.53 38.94
N LYS A 50 -17.14 -3.06 39.20
CA LYS A 50 -17.93 -3.79 38.19
C LYS A 50 -18.32 -2.91 37.01
N LYS A 51 -18.76 -1.67 37.26
CA LYS A 51 -19.11 -0.72 36.20
C LYS A 51 -17.89 -0.36 35.35
N TRP A 52 -16.74 -0.15 35.97
CA TRP A 52 -15.47 0.07 35.26
C TRP A 52 -15.09 -1.14 34.40
N GLY A 53 -15.17 -2.36 34.95
CA GLY A 53 -14.90 -3.59 34.19
C GLY A 53 -15.78 -3.75 32.96
N ILE A 54 -17.08 -3.47 33.07
CA ILE A 54 -18.02 -3.55 31.92
C ILE A 54 -17.68 -2.49 30.86
N ARG A 55 -17.37 -1.25 31.27
CA ARG A 55 -17.00 -0.17 30.33
C ARG A 55 -15.69 -0.49 29.60
N THR A 56 -14.71 -1.04 30.30
CA THR A 56 -13.44 -1.47 29.69
C THR A 56 -13.66 -2.61 28.69
N LEU A 57 -14.51 -3.59 29.00
CA LEU A 57 -14.84 -4.68 28.07
C LEU A 57 -15.54 -4.17 26.80
N ILE A 58 -16.48 -3.22 26.93
CA ILE A 58 -17.16 -2.61 25.77
C ILE A 58 -16.15 -1.84 24.90
N LEU A 59 -15.25 -1.06 25.50
CA LEU A 59 -14.20 -0.35 24.78
C LEU A 59 -13.28 -1.32 24.02
N ILE A 60 -12.85 -2.41 24.65
CA ILE A 60 -12.04 -3.43 23.99
C ILE A 60 -12.78 -4.05 22.81
N ALA A 61 -14.07 -4.39 22.98
CA ALA A 61 -14.87 -4.95 21.90
C ALA A 61 -15.03 -3.98 20.71
N VAL A 62 -15.23 -2.68 20.99
CA VAL A 62 -15.30 -1.64 19.95
C VAL A 62 -13.96 -1.48 19.23
N VAL A 63 -12.85 -1.43 19.98
CA VAL A 63 -11.50 -1.33 19.39
C VAL A 63 -11.19 -2.56 18.53
N LEU A 64 -11.51 -3.77 19.00
CA LEU A 64 -11.36 -4.99 18.22
C LEU A 64 -12.27 -5.01 16.99
N GLY A 65 -13.49 -4.50 17.10
CA GLY A 65 -14.42 -4.35 15.99
C GLY A 65 -13.91 -3.39 14.92
N VAL A 66 -13.41 -2.21 15.33
CA VAL A 66 -12.79 -1.22 14.44
C VAL A 66 -11.50 -1.77 13.84
N TYR A 67 -10.68 -2.48 14.61
CA TYR A 67 -9.46 -3.12 14.12
C TYR A 67 -9.78 -4.20 13.09
N LYS A 68 -10.79 -5.05 13.33
CA LYS A 68 -11.24 -6.04 12.34
C LYS A 68 -11.88 -5.40 11.11
N LEU A 69 -12.62 -4.31 11.27
CA LEU A 69 -13.20 -3.56 10.16
C LEU A 69 -12.12 -2.87 9.32
N TRP A 70 -11.13 -2.25 9.97
CA TRP A 70 -9.95 -1.68 9.33
C TRP A 70 -9.13 -2.75 8.61
N GLN A 71 -8.94 -3.92 9.24
CA GLN A 71 -8.35 -5.07 8.58
C GLN A 71 -9.17 -5.50 7.36
N TRP A 72 -10.50 -5.61 7.45
CA TRP A 72 -11.35 -6.03 6.33
C TRP A 72 -11.37 -5.02 5.17
N MET A 73 -11.45 -3.71 5.47
CA MET A 73 -11.36 -2.65 4.47
C MET A 73 -9.98 -2.59 3.79
N ASN A 74 -8.92 -2.97 4.51
CA ASN A 74 -7.54 -3.00 3.99
C ASN A 74 -7.05 -4.40 3.63
N THR A 75 -7.93 -5.41 3.63
CA THR A 75 -7.61 -6.74 3.13
C THR A 75 -7.87 -6.66 1.63
N PRO A 76 -6.85 -6.80 0.77
CA PRO A 76 -7.08 -6.92 -0.66
C PRO A 76 -8.04 -8.10 -0.86
N GLN A 77 -9.25 -7.85 -1.37
CA GLN A 77 -10.07 -8.92 -1.93
C GLN A 77 -9.39 -9.37 -3.22
N GLY A 78 -8.47 -10.32 -3.07
CA GLY A 78 -7.62 -10.78 -4.17
C GLY A 78 -7.29 -12.24 -4.01
N ASN A 79 -8.31 -13.10 -4.09
CA ASN A 79 -8.13 -14.41 -4.74
C ASN A 79 -8.27 -14.25 -6.26
N GLY A 80 -7.86 -13.09 -6.80
CA GLY A 80 -7.76 -12.88 -8.24
C GLY A 80 -6.69 -13.82 -8.76
N ASN A 81 -7.06 -14.69 -9.70
CA ASN A 81 -6.08 -15.49 -10.42
C ASN A 81 -5.04 -14.52 -10.97
N THR A 82 -3.78 -14.63 -10.54
CA THR A 82 -2.68 -13.81 -11.11
C THR A 82 -2.59 -13.97 -12.64
N SER A 83 -3.10 -15.10 -13.16
CA SER A 83 -3.28 -15.34 -14.58
C SER A 83 -4.30 -14.41 -15.24
N GLU A 84 -5.36 -14.00 -14.54
CA GLU A 84 -6.38 -13.09 -15.06
C GLU A 84 -5.83 -11.67 -15.17
N ILE A 85 -5.10 -11.22 -14.14
CA ILE A 85 -4.40 -9.93 -14.15
C ILE A 85 -3.45 -9.87 -15.37
N LEU A 86 -2.72 -10.95 -15.66
CA LEU A 86 -1.75 -10.99 -16.76
C LEU A 86 -2.36 -11.28 -18.14
N ASN A 87 -3.69 -11.27 -18.28
CA ASN A 87 -4.33 -11.26 -19.60
C ASN A 87 -4.35 -9.84 -20.16
N VAL A 88 -4.28 -9.74 -21.49
CA VAL A 88 -4.46 -8.46 -22.19
C VAL A 88 -5.92 -8.00 -22.01
N ARG A 89 -6.10 -6.79 -21.51
CA ARG A 89 -7.39 -6.13 -21.31
C ARG A 89 -7.72 -5.24 -22.51
N SER A 90 -8.99 -4.82 -22.62
CA SER A 90 -9.44 -3.97 -23.74
C SER A 90 -8.91 -2.53 -23.65
N ASP A 91 -8.54 -2.10 -22.46
CA ASP A 91 -7.96 -0.79 -22.12
C ASP A 91 -6.42 -0.81 -22.12
N ASP A 92 -5.79 -1.95 -22.39
CA ASP A 92 -4.33 -2.04 -22.48
C ASP A 92 -3.81 -1.34 -23.75
N TRP A 93 -2.69 -0.62 -23.60
CA TRP A 93 -1.93 -0.13 -24.74
C TRP A 93 -1.07 -1.25 -25.31
N VAL A 94 -1.44 -1.71 -26.51
CA VAL A 94 -0.78 -2.83 -27.21
C VAL A 94 -0.01 -2.34 -28.43
N LYS A 95 1.23 -2.81 -28.59
CA LYS A 95 2.07 -2.64 -29.79
C LYS A 95 2.41 -4.01 -30.36
N GLY A 96 2.24 -4.20 -31.66
CA GLY A 96 2.49 -5.48 -32.36
C GLY A 96 1.21 -6.17 -32.81
N ASP A 97 1.34 -7.40 -33.31
CA ASP A 97 0.22 -8.15 -33.89
C ASP A 97 -0.75 -8.66 -32.79
N SER A 98 -2.05 -8.39 -32.94
CA SER A 98 -3.08 -8.91 -32.03
C SER A 98 -3.12 -10.44 -31.95
N SER A 99 -2.67 -11.14 -32.99
CA SER A 99 -2.58 -12.60 -33.10
C SER A 99 -1.24 -13.19 -32.63
N ALA A 100 -0.32 -12.34 -32.15
CA ALA A 100 0.97 -12.76 -31.61
C ALA A 100 0.84 -13.85 -30.54
N LYS A 101 1.71 -14.86 -30.63
CA LYS A 101 1.75 -16.01 -29.71
C LYS A 101 2.39 -15.68 -28.36
N VAL A 102 3.14 -14.57 -28.31
CA VAL A 102 3.84 -14.11 -27.12
C VAL A 102 3.35 -12.72 -26.75
N THR A 103 2.93 -12.57 -25.50
CA THR A 103 2.61 -11.29 -24.87
C THR A 103 3.70 -10.96 -23.87
N LEU A 104 4.34 -9.80 -24.04
CA LEU A 104 5.21 -9.19 -23.05
C LEU A 104 4.45 -8.03 -22.41
N ILE A 105 4.14 -8.13 -21.13
CA ILE A 105 3.59 -7.04 -20.33
C ILE A 105 4.74 -6.37 -19.59
N GLU A 106 4.89 -5.06 -19.77
CA GLU A 106 5.79 -4.21 -19.02
C GLU A 106 4.98 -3.39 -18.01
N TYR A 107 5.35 -3.49 -16.74
CA TYR A 107 4.98 -2.51 -15.71
C TYR A 107 6.11 -1.49 -15.59
N ALA A 108 5.81 -0.23 -15.94
CA ALA A 108 6.81 0.82 -16.06
C ALA A 108 6.33 2.17 -15.53
N ASP A 109 7.30 3.07 -15.40
CA ASP A 109 7.16 4.42 -14.89
C ASP A 109 7.95 5.36 -15.81
N PHE A 110 7.32 6.44 -16.27
CA PHE A 110 7.94 7.40 -17.17
C PHE A 110 9.08 8.21 -16.54
N GLU A 111 9.14 8.37 -15.22
CA GLU A 111 10.22 9.05 -14.49
C GLU A 111 11.39 8.11 -14.16
N CYS A 112 11.21 6.80 -14.37
CA CYS A 112 12.27 5.83 -14.11
C CYS A 112 13.35 5.82 -15.19
N PRO A 113 14.62 6.09 -14.86
CA PRO A 113 15.71 6.07 -15.85
C PRO A 113 15.98 4.69 -16.44
N ALA A 114 15.72 3.63 -15.67
CA ALA A 114 15.84 2.27 -16.18
C ALA A 114 14.76 1.99 -17.23
N CYS A 115 13.52 2.46 -17.05
CA CYS A 115 12.46 2.27 -18.06
C CYS A 115 12.84 2.95 -19.38
N ALA A 116 13.39 4.18 -19.32
CA ALA A 116 13.86 4.89 -20.51
C ALA A 116 14.93 4.08 -21.28
N GLN A 117 15.87 3.43 -20.57
CA GLN A 117 16.89 2.57 -21.19
C GLN A 117 16.31 1.31 -21.86
N TYR A 118 15.15 0.82 -21.40
CA TYR A 118 14.50 -0.35 -21.98
C TYR A 118 13.65 -0.03 -23.21
N LEU A 119 13.35 1.24 -23.49
CA LEU A 119 12.57 1.63 -24.68
C LEU A 119 13.19 1.08 -25.98
N ASP A 120 14.50 1.29 -26.18
CA ASP A 120 15.22 0.81 -27.35
C ASP A 120 15.25 -0.73 -27.43
N ILE A 121 15.38 -1.39 -26.28
CA ILE A 121 15.38 -2.85 -26.17
C ILE A 121 14.02 -3.42 -26.61
N LEU A 122 12.94 -2.83 -26.11
CA LEU A 122 11.57 -3.25 -26.44
C LEU A 122 11.22 -2.97 -27.89
N ASN A 123 11.65 -1.82 -28.42
CA ASN A 123 11.52 -1.49 -29.85
C ASN A 123 12.26 -2.51 -30.72
N GLN A 124 13.51 -2.84 -30.36
CA GLN A 124 14.29 -3.85 -31.09
C GLN A 124 13.62 -5.23 -31.07
N LEU A 125 13.13 -5.68 -29.90
CA LEU A 125 12.41 -6.95 -29.78
C LEU A 125 11.11 -6.96 -30.60
N GLY A 126 10.34 -5.88 -30.54
CA GLY A 126 9.11 -5.75 -31.33
C GLY A 126 9.35 -5.82 -32.83
N GLU A 127 10.47 -5.26 -33.32
CA GLU A 127 10.85 -5.34 -34.73
C GLU A 127 11.34 -6.73 -35.13
N GLU A 128 12.14 -7.40 -34.30
CA GLU A 128 12.68 -8.73 -34.59
C GLU A 128 11.60 -9.83 -34.58
N TYR A 129 10.61 -9.73 -33.68
CA TYR A 129 9.55 -10.72 -33.48
C TYR A 129 8.17 -10.20 -33.89
N LYS A 130 8.11 -9.34 -34.92
CA LYS A 130 6.93 -8.55 -35.31
C LYS A 130 5.61 -9.32 -35.43
N SER A 131 5.65 -10.56 -35.95
CA SER A 131 4.48 -11.46 -36.10
C SER A 131 4.13 -12.25 -34.83
N ASP A 132 5.08 -12.35 -33.92
CA ASP A 132 5.10 -13.36 -32.86
C ASP A 132 5.02 -12.75 -31.46
N LEU A 133 5.35 -11.46 -31.34
CA LEU A 133 5.38 -10.69 -30.11
C LEU A 133 4.43 -9.50 -30.17
N ARG A 134 3.62 -9.36 -29.12
CA ARG A 134 2.94 -8.10 -28.78
C ARG A 134 3.43 -7.61 -27.42
N ILE A 135 3.60 -6.30 -27.31
CA ILE A 135 4.06 -5.59 -26.11
C ILE A 135 2.87 -4.84 -25.55
N VAL A 136 2.69 -4.95 -24.23
CA VAL A 136 1.66 -4.27 -23.46
C VAL A 136 2.33 -3.40 -22.43
N TYR A 137 1.94 -2.13 -22.36
CA TYR A 137 2.42 -1.20 -21.34
C TYR A 137 1.37 -1.04 -20.24
N ARG A 138 1.79 -1.11 -18.98
CA ARG A 138 0.98 -0.81 -17.80
C ARG A 138 1.73 0.07 -16.82
N HIS A 139 1.00 0.95 -16.15
CA HIS A 139 1.60 1.92 -15.25
C HIS A 139 1.97 1.30 -13.90
N PHE A 140 3.16 1.64 -13.40
CA PHE A 140 3.55 1.40 -12.01
C PHE A 140 4.32 2.61 -11.46
N PRO A 141 3.63 3.74 -11.26
CA PRO A 141 4.25 4.98 -10.79
C PRO A 141 4.86 4.78 -9.41
N LEU A 142 6.18 4.98 -9.29
CA LEU A 142 6.88 4.74 -8.04
C LEU A 142 6.65 5.90 -7.07
N PRO A 143 6.43 5.66 -5.76
CA PRO A 143 6.10 6.73 -4.80
C PRO A 143 7.14 7.85 -4.69
N GLN A 144 8.41 7.56 -4.98
CA GLN A 144 9.50 8.55 -4.97
C GLN A 144 9.58 9.40 -6.25
N HIS A 145 8.83 9.04 -7.29
CA HIS A 145 8.80 9.73 -8.57
C HIS A 145 7.63 10.70 -8.60
N THR A 146 7.93 11.97 -8.37
CA THR A 146 6.92 13.01 -8.12
C THR A 146 6.08 13.39 -9.35
N LYS A 147 6.54 13.01 -10.55
CA LYS A 147 5.96 13.33 -11.86
C LYS A 147 5.43 12.07 -12.58
N ALA A 148 5.60 10.88 -11.99
CA ALA A 148 5.17 9.62 -12.59
C ALA A 148 3.66 9.61 -12.90
N ILE A 149 2.83 10.12 -11.99
CA ILE A 149 1.37 10.20 -12.21
C ILE A 149 1.00 11.19 -13.30
N ASP A 150 1.64 12.35 -13.36
CA ASP A 150 1.36 13.37 -14.36
C ASP A 150 1.75 12.90 -15.77
N THR A 151 2.91 12.25 -15.89
CA THR A 151 3.38 11.67 -17.15
C THR A 151 2.54 10.46 -17.59
N ALA A 152 2.12 9.61 -16.65
CA ALA A 152 1.15 8.54 -16.93
C ALA A 152 -0.18 9.08 -17.49
N LYS A 153 -0.73 10.12 -16.86
CA LYS A 153 -1.95 10.80 -17.33
C LYS A 153 -1.78 11.39 -18.73
N ALA A 154 -0.63 11.99 -19.03
CA ALA A 154 -0.35 12.52 -20.37
C ALA A 154 -0.30 11.41 -21.43
N ALA A 155 0.31 10.26 -21.12
CA ALA A 155 0.33 9.13 -22.03
C ALA A 155 -1.08 8.58 -22.30
N GLU A 156 -1.89 8.41 -21.25
CA GLU A 156 -3.29 7.98 -21.37
C GLU A 156 -4.15 8.97 -22.18
N ALA A 157 -4.04 10.27 -21.89
CA ALA A 157 -4.76 11.32 -22.63
C ALA A 157 -4.35 11.36 -24.12
N ALA A 158 -3.06 11.13 -24.40
CA ALA A 158 -2.60 10.97 -25.78
C ALA A 158 -3.15 9.70 -26.44
N GLY A 159 -3.27 8.62 -25.67
CA GLY A 159 -3.85 7.36 -26.10
C GLY A 159 -5.31 7.47 -26.51
N LEU A 160 -6.13 8.25 -25.80
CA LEU A 160 -7.53 8.51 -26.19
C LEU A 160 -7.65 9.23 -27.55
N GLN A 161 -6.58 9.88 -27.99
CA GLN A 161 -6.46 10.48 -29.32
C GLN A 161 -5.63 9.63 -30.31
N GLY A 162 -5.32 8.38 -29.94
CA GLY A 162 -4.62 7.41 -30.78
C GLY A 162 -3.10 7.56 -30.84
N LYS A 163 -2.49 8.31 -29.90
CA LYS A 163 -1.03 8.61 -29.90
C LYS A 163 -0.33 8.23 -28.60
N PHE A 164 -0.77 7.15 -27.96
CA PHE A 164 -0.15 6.65 -26.73
C PHE A 164 1.34 6.38 -26.93
N TRP A 165 1.71 5.66 -27.99
CA TRP A 165 3.10 5.22 -28.22
C TRP A 165 4.03 6.37 -28.61
N GLU A 166 3.51 7.38 -29.31
CA GLU A 166 4.23 8.61 -29.63
C GLU A 166 4.49 9.42 -28.35
N MET A 167 3.49 9.58 -27.48
CA MET A 167 3.70 10.24 -26.18
C MET A 167 4.63 9.44 -25.28
N ASN A 168 4.48 8.11 -25.23
CA ASN A 168 5.36 7.21 -24.48
C ASN A 168 6.83 7.37 -24.89
N SER A 169 7.11 7.33 -26.20
CA SER A 169 8.46 7.52 -26.72
C SER A 169 8.98 8.92 -26.39
N LEU A 170 8.17 9.95 -26.61
CA LEU A 170 8.56 11.34 -26.36
C LEU A 170 8.87 11.62 -24.89
N LEU A 171 8.10 11.06 -23.97
CA LEU A 171 8.32 11.18 -22.52
C LEU A 171 9.66 10.57 -22.12
N TYR A 172 9.99 9.36 -22.61
CA TYR A 172 11.28 8.73 -22.33
C TYR A 172 12.45 9.44 -23.01
N GLU A 173 12.32 9.83 -24.27
CA GLU A 173 13.36 10.53 -25.03
C GLU A 173 13.74 11.89 -24.40
N LYS A 174 12.77 12.58 -23.80
CA LYS A 174 12.96 13.89 -23.19
C LYS A 174 13.05 13.86 -21.66
N GLN A 175 13.19 12.66 -21.07
CA GLN A 175 13.16 12.42 -19.62
C GLN A 175 14.07 13.38 -18.83
N ASP A 176 15.34 13.49 -19.23
CA ASP A 176 16.32 14.37 -18.57
C ASP A 176 15.90 15.85 -18.56
N GLY A 177 15.07 16.28 -19.53
CA GLY A 177 14.62 17.65 -19.67
C GLY A 177 13.47 18.01 -18.72
N TRP A 178 12.53 17.10 -18.50
CA TRP A 178 11.33 17.38 -17.71
C TRP A 178 11.39 16.91 -16.25
N ILE A 179 12.31 15.99 -15.89
CA ILE A 179 12.42 15.49 -14.50
C ILE A 179 12.71 16.61 -13.49
N GLU A 180 13.50 17.61 -13.87
CA GLU A 180 13.88 18.72 -12.99
C GLU A 180 12.85 19.87 -12.99
N GLU A 181 11.79 19.78 -13.80
CA GLU A 181 10.81 20.86 -13.91
C GLU A 181 9.93 20.98 -12.66
N GLY A 182 9.67 22.21 -12.23
CA GLY A 182 8.77 22.48 -11.11
C GLY A 182 7.29 22.31 -11.47
N ASN A 183 6.91 22.67 -12.70
CA ASN A 183 5.55 22.51 -13.23
C ASN A 183 5.59 21.75 -14.56
N ILE A 184 5.50 20.42 -14.49
CA ILE A 184 5.57 19.56 -15.69
C ILE A 184 4.34 19.69 -16.59
N LYS A 185 3.18 20.13 -16.08
CA LYS A 185 1.93 20.14 -16.85
C LYS A 185 2.02 21.00 -18.12
N GLU A 186 2.68 22.15 -18.04
CA GLU A 186 2.89 23.02 -19.21
C GLU A 186 3.72 22.30 -20.28
N ARG A 187 4.76 21.56 -19.87
CA ARG A 187 5.58 20.76 -20.77
C ARG A 187 4.81 19.61 -21.42
N LEU A 188 3.94 18.94 -20.67
CA LEU A 188 3.10 17.85 -21.21
C LEU A 188 2.13 18.37 -22.28
N ILE A 189 1.59 19.59 -22.10
CA ILE A 189 0.75 20.25 -23.11
C ILE A 189 1.58 20.60 -24.36
N GLU A 190 2.83 21.04 -24.20
CA GLU A 190 3.72 21.27 -25.35
C GLU A 190 4.03 19.97 -26.11
N TYR A 191 4.27 18.86 -25.40
CA TYR A 191 4.47 17.55 -26.02
C TYR A 191 3.21 17.06 -26.74
N ALA A 192 2.03 17.29 -26.17
CA ALA A 192 0.76 16.99 -26.83
C ALA A 192 0.64 17.74 -28.16
N LYS A 193 1.00 19.03 -28.20
CA LYS A 193 1.04 19.83 -29.44
C LYS A 193 2.07 19.32 -30.43
N GLU A 194 3.26 18.97 -29.97
CA GLU A 194 4.36 18.48 -30.80
C GLU A 194 3.98 17.21 -31.55
N ILE A 195 3.29 16.28 -30.89
CA ILE A 195 2.79 15.07 -31.53
C ILE A 195 1.45 15.29 -32.23
N GLY A 196 0.93 16.52 -32.30
CA GLY A 196 -0.27 16.90 -33.05
C GLY A 196 -1.57 16.39 -32.43
N LEU A 197 -1.71 16.51 -31.11
CA LEU A 197 -2.98 16.34 -30.39
C LEU A 197 -3.81 17.61 -30.40
N GLU A 198 -5.11 17.45 -30.21
CA GLU A 198 -6.00 18.55 -29.91
C GLU A 198 -5.85 18.90 -28.41
N GLU A 199 -5.48 20.15 -28.15
CA GLU A 199 -5.07 20.61 -26.82
C GLU A 199 -6.23 20.62 -25.83
N GLU A 200 -7.42 21.05 -26.24
CA GLU A 200 -8.57 21.15 -25.33
C GLU A 200 -8.99 19.76 -24.85
N LYS A 201 -9.10 18.79 -25.76
CA LYS A 201 -9.34 17.37 -25.44
C LYS A 201 -8.24 16.77 -24.59
N PHE A 202 -6.97 17.03 -24.92
CA PHE A 202 -5.86 16.52 -24.11
C PHE A 202 -5.94 17.01 -22.67
N ILE A 203 -6.24 18.30 -22.47
CA ILE A 203 -6.39 18.87 -21.14
C ILE A 203 -7.62 18.28 -20.43
N GLU A 204 -8.75 18.12 -21.12
CA GLU A 204 -9.95 17.48 -20.55
C GLU A 204 -9.64 16.06 -20.05
N ASP A 205 -9.10 15.23 -20.94
CA ASP A 205 -8.76 13.82 -20.66
C ASP A 205 -7.72 13.71 -19.54
N TYR A 206 -6.66 14.51 -19.58
CA TYR A 206 -5.61 14.55 -18.55
C TYR A 206 -6.17 14.78 -17.13
N ASN A 207 -7.25 15.57 -17.02
CA ASN A 207 -7.89 15.86 -15.74
C ASN A 207 -9.05 14.90 -15.41
N SER A 208 -9.32 13.88 -16.24
CA SER A 208 -10.41 12.93 -16.04
C SER A 208 -10.15 11.96 -14.88
N ASP A 209 -11.21 11.61 -14.17
CA ASP A 209 -11.17 10.57 -13.13
C ASP A 209 -10.97 9.17 -13.73
N GLU A 210 -11.44 8.95 -14.97
CA GLU A 210 -11.35 7.67 -15.68
C GLU A 210 -9.89 7.25 -15.91
N ILE A 211 -9.07 8.16 -16.46
CA ILE A 211 -7.62 7.93 -16.60
C ILE A 211 -6.97 7.69 -15.23
N GLY A 212 -7.36 8.49 -14.24
CA GLY A 212 -6.86 8.34 -12.87
C GLY A 212 -7.17 6.98 -12.27
N GLU A 213 -8.32 6.38 -12.59
CA GLU A 213 -8.72 5.06 -12.11
C GLU A 213 -8.01 3.93 -12.88
N SER A 214 -7.84 4.07 -14.20
CA SER A 214 -7.07 3.13 -15.02
C SER A 214 -5.63 2.97 -14.47
N ILE A 215 -4.95 4.08 -14.21
CA ILE A 215 -3.58 4.07 -13.64
C ILE A 215 -3.55 3.39 -12.26
N LYS A 216 -4.54 3.66 -11.40
CA LYS A 216 -4.62 3.00 -10.08
C LYS A 216 -4.91 1.50 -10.19
N GLN A 217 -5.70 1.09 -11.18
CA GLN A 217 -5.97 -0.31 -11.43
C GLN A 217 -4.69 -1.05 -11.82
N ASP A 218 -3.90 -0.48 -12.73
CA ASP A 218 -2.58 -1.03 -13.09
C ASP A 218 -1.65 -1.12 -11.88
N GLU A 219 -1.60 -0.08 -11.04
CA GLU A 219 -0.82 -0.07 -9.81
C GLU A 219 -1.27 -1.17 -8.84
N ALA A 220 -2.58 -1.31 -8.61
CA ALA A 220 -3.13 -2.33 -7.72
C ALA A 220 -2.87 -3.76 -8.22
N ASP A 221 -2.96 -3.97 -9.54
CA ASP A 221 -2.63 -5.22 -10.20
C ASP A 221 -1.14 -5.56 -10.03
N ALA A 222 -0.26 -4.57 -10.24
CA ALA A 222 1.18 -4.70 -10.05
C ALA A 222 1.52 -5.08 -8.59
N LEU A 223 0.89 -4.43 -7.60
CA LEU A 223 1.06 -4.75 -6.18
C LEU A 223 0.60 -6.18 -5.85
N THR A 224 -0.53 -6.62 -6.43
CA THR A 224 -1.02 -8.00 -6.30
C THR A 224 -0.03 -9.01 -6.88
N LEU A 225 0.62 -8.67 -7.99
CA LEU A 225 1.70 -9.44 -8.62
C LEU A 225 3.06 -9.32 -7.92
N ARG A 226 3.15 -8.56 -6.82
CA ARG A 226 4.40 -8.26 -6.09
C ARG A 226 5.45 -7.63 -6.98
N VAL A 227 5.03 -6.72 -7.85
CA VAL A 227 5.93 -5.75 -8.50
C VAL A 227 6.37 -4.75 -7.45
N ASN A 228 7.67 -4.48 -7.41
CA ASN A 228 8.30 -3.62 -6.40
C ASN A 228 9.39 -2.70 -7.00
N GLN A 229 9.55 -2.72 -8.32
CA GLN A 229 10.51 -1.91 -9.07
C GLN A 229 10.06 -1.81 -10.53
N THR A 230 10.54 -0.79 -11.23
CA THR A 230 10.35 -0.62 -12.67
C THR A 230 11.69 -0.63 -13.42
N PRO A 231 11.72 -1.11 -14.68
CA PRO A 231 10.65 -1.87 -15.31
C PRO A 231 10.54 -3.28 -14.69
N THR A 232 9.35 -3.87 -14.75
CA THR A 232 9.12 -5.30 -14.45
C THR A 232 8.38 -5.94 -15.61
N PHE A 233 8.86 -7.10 -16.06
CA PHE A 233 8.33 -7.77 -17.24
C PHE A 233 7.64 -9.09 -16.91
N PHE A 234 6.56 -9.38 -17.62
CA PHE A 234 5.92 -10.69 -17.65
C PHE A 234 5.78 -11.16 -19.09
N ILE A 235 6.20 -12.39 -19.38
CA ILE A 235 6.05 -13.01 -20.70
C ILE A 235 5.15 -14.24 -20.57
N ASN A 236 4.01 -14.23 -21.26
CA ASN A 236 2.97 -15.26 -21.18
C ASN A 236 2.67 -15.71 -19.73
N GLY A 237 2.46 -14.74 -18.85
CA GLY A 237 2.12 -14.97 -17.44
C GLY A 237 3.30 -15.25 -16.51
N LYS A 238 4.54 -15.34 -17.01
CA LYS A 238 5.74 -15.60 -16.21
C LYS A 238 6.56 -14.33 -16.01
N LYS A 239 6.87 -13.98 -14.75
CA LYS A 239 7.76 -12.87 -14.42
C LYS A 239 9.17 -13.14 -14.96
N VAL A 240 9.74 -12.17 -15.67
CA VAL A 240 11.09 -12.25 -16.25
C VAL A 240 12.05 -11.38 -15.44
N ILE A 241 13.23 -11.93 -15.15
CA ILE A 241 14.34 -11.19 -14.54
C ILE A 241 15.26 -10.78 -15.68
N SER A 242 15.41 -9.47 -15.89
CA SER A 242 16.25 -8.91 -16.94
C SER A 242 17.45 -8.18 -16.32
N ASN A 243 18.51 -8.93 -16.03
CA ASN A 243 19.76 -8.40 -15.46
C ASN A 243 20.72 -7.91 -16.56
N ASN A 244 20.66 -8.52 -17.74
CA ASN A 244 21.54 -8.24 -18.89
C ASN A 244 20.80 -7.51 -20.02
N GLY A 245 19.62 -6.93 -19.75
CA GLY A 245 18.82 -6.19 -20.74
C GLY A 245 18.31 -7.09 -21.86
N TYR A 246 18.59 -6.70 -23.10
CA TYR A 246 18.06 -7.33 -24.32
C TYR A 246 18.26 -8.85 -24.37
N GLY A 247 19.42 -9.36 -23.95
CA GLY A 247 19.72 -10.81 -24.01
C GLY A 247 18.76 -11.67 -23.17
N ASP A 248 18.38 -11.19 -21.98
CA ASP A 248 17.48 -11.93 -21.08
C ASP A 248 16.04 -11.90 -21.61
N LEU A 249 15.57 -10.74 -22.07
CA LEU A 249 14.23 -10.59 -22.65
C LEU A 249 14.08 -11.38 -23.95
N ARG A 250 15.07 -11.31 -24.85
CA ARG A 250 15.10 -12.08 -26.10
C ARG A 250 14.97 -13.57 -25.82
N LYS A 251 15.81 -14.11 -24.93
CA LYS A 251 15.77 -15.53 -24.57
C LYS A 251 14.40 -15.93 -24.02
N ALA A 252 13.81 -15.09 -23.17
CA ALA A 252 12.49 -15.36 -22.60
C ALA A 252 11.37 -15.33 -23.67
N VAL A 253 11.48 -14.48 -24.70
CA VAL A 253 10.59 -14.50 -25.87
C VAL A 253 10.77 -15.80 -26.66
N GLU A 254 12.01 -16.20 -26.97
CA GLU A 254 12.32 -17.43 -27.70
C GLU A 254 11.79 -18.67 -26.97
N ASP A 255 12.01 -18.78 -25.65
CA ASP A 255 11.51 -19.87 -24.81
C ASP A 255 9.96 -19.91 -24.81
N ALA A 256 9.30 -18.74 -24.78
CA ALA A 256 7.85 -18.64 -24.86
C ALA A 256 7.31 -19.09 -26.23
N LEU A 257 7.99 -18.75 -27.33
CA LEU A 257 7.62 -19.18 -28.68
C LEU A 257 7.66 -20.70 -28.85
N VAL A 258 8.66 -21.36 -28.27
CA VAL A 258 8.77 -22.82 -28.31
C VAL A 258 7.60 -23.48 -27.56
N THR A 259 7.15 -22.89 -26.45
CA THR A 259 6.08 -23.45 -25.61
C THR A 259 4.68 -23.16 -26.16
N SER A 260 4.53 -22.14 -27.01
CA SER A 260 3.25 -21.76 -27.63
C SER A 260 2.93 -22.51 -28.94
N ASN A 261 3.80 -23.42 -29.39
CA ASN A 261 3.59 -24.30 -30.55
C ASN A 261 3.20 -25.71 -30.12
#